data_AF-A0A838TRK4-F1
#
_entry.id   AF-A0A838TRK4-F1
#
_cell.length_a   1.000
_cell.length_b   1.000
_cell.length_c   1.000
_cell.angle_alpha   90.00
_cell.angle_beta   90.00
_cell.angle_gamma   90.00
#
_symmetry.space_group_name_H-M   'P 1'
#
loop_
_entity.id
_entity.type
_entity.pdbx_description
1 polymer ?
#
loop_
_entity_poly.entity_id
_entity_poly.type
_entity_poly.pdbx_seq_one_letter_code
_entity_poly.pdbx_strand_id
1 'polypeptide(L)'
;MFNSKHELALQMRAAHDTSYPLHWDFSAAGGIDYGEDHKAAALRELKEELGIENEITFIGEDEFRSETKTDKLYLYKTIYDGPFNPDPDEVASVQIFSLEKIRKMIETGDKFHPEFLYLWRKGIIK
;
A
#
# COMPACT_ATOMS: atom_id res chain seq x y z
N MET A 1 -3.96 2.66 4.72
CA MET A 1 -5.31 3.23 4.96
C MET A 1 -6.09 2.28 5.84
N PHE A 2 -6.63 2.78 6.95
CA PHE A 2 -7.48 2.00 7.84
C PHE A 2 -8.94 2.41 7.67
N ASN A 3 -9.87 1.53 8.04
CA ASN A 3 -11.26 1.92 8.23
C ASN A 3 -11.53 2.37 9.69
N SER A 4 -12.76 2.80 9.98
CA SER A 4 -13.18 3.22 11.32
C SER A 4 -13.07 2.11 12.39
N LYS A 5 -13.00 0.84 11.96
CA LYS A 5 -12.85 -0.35 12.81
C LYS A 5 -11.38 -0.75 13.06
N HIS A 6 -10.41 0.07 12.66
CA HIS A 6 -8.97 -0.26 12.74
C HIS A 6 -8.57 -1.51 11.94
N GLU A 7 -9.28 -1.78 10.84
CA GLU A 7 -8.89 -2.78 9.85
C GLU A 7 -8.15 -2.11 8.70
N LEU A 8 -7.16 -2.79 8.12
CA LEU A 8 -6.28 -2.25 7.10
C LEU A 8 -6.77 -2.67 5.71
N ALA A 9 -6.92 -1.71 4.80
CA ALA A 9 -7.14 -2.00 3.39
C ALA A 9 -5.81 -2.40 2.73
N LEU A 10 -5.82 -3.48 1.96
CA LEU A 10 -4.72 -3.90 1.10
C LEU A 10 -5.22 -3.98 -0.34
N GLN A 11 -4.37 -3.61 -1.29
CA GLN A 11 -4.65 -3.81 -2.71
C GLN A 11 -3.96 -5.09 -3.19
N MET A 12 -4.63 -5.82 -4.06
CA MET A 12 -4.03 -6.89 -4.85
C MET A 12 -3.54 -6.26 -6.15
N ARG A 13 -2.23 -6.31 -6.40
CA ARG A 13 -1.63 -5.81 -7.64
C ARG A 13 -2.22 -6.51 -8.87
N ALA A 14 -2.39 -5.78 -9.96
CA ALA A 14 -2.90 -6.31 -11.22
C ALA A 14 -2.11 -7.53 -11.72
N ALA A 15 -2.79 -8.42 -12.44
CA ALA A 15 -2.18 -9.66 -12.94
C ALA A 15 -1.11 -9.42 -14.02
N HIS A 16 -1.18 -8.29 -14.71
CA HIS A 16 -0.28 -7.91 -15.80
C HIS A 16 0.83 -6.95 -15.36
N ASP A 17 0.90 -6.66 -14.06
CA ASP A 17 1.95 -5.84 -13.49
C ASP A 17 3.33 -6.48 -13.72
N THR A 18 4.30 -5.65 -14.08
CA THR A 18 5.69 -6.08 -14.32
C THR A 18 6.42 -6.42 -13.02
N SER A 19 5.95 -5.90 -11.89
CA SER A 19 6.54 -6.07 -10.57
C SER A 19 5.54 -6.70 -9.61
N TYR A 20 5.88 -7.90 -9.11
CA TYR A 20 5.07 -8.63 -8.11
C TYR A 20 3.58 -8.75 -8.45
N PRO A 21 3.19 -9.22 -9.65
CA PRO A 21 1.78 -9.39 -10.00
C PRO A 21 1.09 -10.33 -9.01
N LEU A 22 -0.17 -10.02 -8.68
CA LEU A 22 -0.98 -10.78 -7.71
C LEU A 22 -0.34 -10.91 -6.32
N HIS A 23 0.42 -9.90 -5.88
CA HIS A 23 0.83 -9.76 -4.48
C HIS A 23 -0.08 -8.75 -3.78
N TRP A 24 -0.35 -9.00 -2.50
CA TRP A 24 -0.94 -7.99 -1.62
C TRP A 24 0.08 -6.90 -1.32
N ASP A 25 -0.35 -5.64 -1.41
CA ASP A 25 0.48 -4.48 -1.18
C ASP A 25 -0.19 -3.50 -0.20
N PHE A 26 0.44 -2.35 0.05
CA PHE A 26 -0.19 -1.22 0.73
C PHE A 26 -1.53 -0.86 0.12
N SER A 27 -2.31 -0.04 0.82
CA SER A 27 -3.62 0.35 0.32
C SER A 27 -3.54 1.11 -1.01
N ALA A 28 -2.48 1.91 -1.20
CA ALA A 28 -2.06 2.53 -2.45
C ALA A 28 -0.52 2.69 -2.39
N ALA A 29 0.18 2.51 -3.51
CA ALA A 29 1.64 2.63 -3.57
C ALA A 29 2.14 2.80 -5.02
N GLY A 30 2.81 3.93 -5.27
CA GLY A 30 3.46 4.19 -6.55
C GLY A 30 4.67 5.11 -6.44
N GLY A 31 5.21 5.46 -7.60
CA GLY A 31 6.45 6.23 -7.72
C GLY A 31 6.28 7.71 -7.42
N ILE A 32 7.38 8.37 -7.10
CA ILE A 32 7.46 9.84 -7.06
C ILE A 32 8.08 10.30 -8.37
N ASP A 33 7.37 11.12 -9.12
CA ASP A 33 7.86 11.66 -10.38
C ASP A 33 8.99 12.67 -10.17
N TYR A 34 9.79 12.91 -11.22
CA TYR A 34 10.89 13.87 -11.14
C TYR A 34 10.39 15.27 -10.79
N GLY A 35 10.80 15.76 -9.62
CA GLY A 35 10.39 17.07 -9.10
C GLY A 35 9.04 17.08 -8.38
N GLU A 36 8.38 15.93 -8.25
CA GLU A 36 7.13 15.78 -7.50
C GLU A 36 7.39 15.74 -5.99
N ASP A 37 6.53 16.40 -5.22
CA ASP A 37 6.53 16.27 -3.77
C ASP A 37 5.97 14.92 -3.34
N HIS A 38 6.59 14.26 -2.38
CA HIS A 38 6.20 12.92 -1.95
C HIS A 38 4.74 12.83 -1.44
N LYS A 39 4.17 13.93 -0.91
CA LYS A 39 2.78 13.98 -0.46
C LYS A 39 1.85 14.14 -1.65
N ALA A 40 2.26 14.94 -2.64
CA ALA A 40 1.54 15.07 -3.90
C ALA A 40 1.46 13.71 -4.62
N ALA A 41 2.59 12.99 -4.71
CA ALA A 41 2.64 11.64 -5.25
C ALA A 41 1.67 10.70 -4.51
N ALA A 42 1.73 10.65 -3.17
CA ALA A 42 0.84 9.80 -2.38
C ALA A 42 -0.66 10.11 -2.57
N LEU A 43 -1.03 11.40 -2.74
CA LEU A 43 -2.41 11.80 -3.04
C LEU A 43 -2.82 11.44 -4.48
N ARG A 44 -1.91 11.58 -5.44
CA ARG A 44 -2.13 11.20 -6.84
C ARG A 44 -2.35 9.70 -6.96
N GLU A 45 -1.46 8.89 -6.41
CA GLU A 45 -1.56 7.42 -6.41
C GLU A 45 -2.85 6.94 -5.71
N LEU A 46 -3.19 7.52 -4.56
CA LEU A 46 -4.44 7.18 -3.86
C LEU A 46 -5.68 7.48 -4.72
N LYS A 47 -5.63 8.52 -5.56
CA LYS A 47 -6.71 8.87 -6.48
C LYS A 47 -6.70 8.00 -7.73
N GLU A 48 -5.55 7.74 -8.33
CA GLU A 48 -5.39 6.94 -9.55
C GLU A 48 -5.75 5.49 -9.27
N GLU A 49 -5.14 4.86 -8.26
CA GLU A 49 -5.32 3.43 -7.99
C GLU A 49 -6.67 3.11 -7.35
N LEU A 50 -7.21 3.99 -6.49
CA LEU A 50 -8.39 3.69 -5.66
C LEU A 50 -9.59 4.63 -5.87
N GLY A 51 -9.43 5.72 -6.63
CA GLY A 51 -10.48 6.73 -6.82
C GLY A 51 -10.75 7.57 -5.57
N ILE A 52 -9.78 7.70 -4.64
CA ILE A 52 -10.00 8.34 -3.34
C ILE A 52 -9.30 9.70 -3.27
N GLU A 53 -10.07 10.71 -2.87
CA GLU A 53 -9.56 12.00 -2.41
C GLU A 53 -9.83 12.12 -0.91
N ASN A 54 -8.78 11.98 -0.08
CA ASN A 54 -8.89 12.04 1.37
C ASN A 54 -7.65 12.70 1.98
N GLU A 55 -7.80 13.25 3.19
CA GLU A 55 -6.66 13.77 3.93
C GLU A 55 -5.72 12.63 4.35
N ILE A 56 -4.42 12.87 4.17
CA ILE A 56 -3.36 11.93 4.55
C ILE A 56 -2.40 12.58 5.54
N THR A 57 -1.99 11.81 6.54
CA THR A 57 -1.02 12.21 7.56
C THR A 57 0.29 11.46 7.33
N PHE A 58 1.41 12.19 7.25
CA PHE A 58 2.73 11.59 7.16
C PHE A 58 3.07 10.88 8.48
N ILE A 59 3.51 9.63 8.40
CA ILE A 59 3.85 8.81 9.59
C ILE A 59 5.32 8.39 9.64
N GLY A 60 6.09 8.64 8.57
CA GLY A 60 7.52 8.39 8.57
C GLY A 60 8.06 8.07 7.18
N GLU A 61 9.38 7.97 7.11
CA GLU A 61 10.11 7.49 5.94
C GLU A 61 11.04 6.35 6.32
N ASP A 62 11.35 5.49 5.37
CA ASP A 62 12.30 4.40 5.54
C ASP A 62 13.03 4.15 4.22
N GLU A 63 14.07 3.32 4.25
CA GLU A 63 14.80 2.92 3.06
C GLU A 63 14.76 1.40 2.94
N PHE A 64 14.13 0.92 1.88
CA PHE A 64 14.10 -0.50 1.55
C PHE A 64 15.26 -0.82 0.60
N ARG A 65 16.07 -1.80 0.97
CA ARG A 65 17.19 -2.27 0.15
C ARG A 65 16.95 -3.71 -0.28
N SER A 66 16.95 -3.91 -1.58
CA SER A 66 16.99 -5.23 -2.22
C SER A 66 18.39 -5.49 -2.79
N GLU A 67 18.58 -6.63 -3.44
CA GLU A 67 19.84 -6.96 -4.10
C GLU A 67 20.17 -6.02 -5.29
N THR A 68 19.14 -5.45 -5.92
CA THR A 68 19.28 -4.72 -7.19
C THR A 68 18.90 -3.24 -7.09
N LYS A 69 18.11 -2.85 -6.08
CA LYS A 69 17.61 -1.48 -5.92
C LYS A 69 17.51 -1.06 -4.45
N THR A 70 17.59 0.25 -4.26
CA THR A 70 17.31 0.93 -3.00
C THR A 70 16.17 1.90 -3.24
N ASP A 71 15.06 1.72 -2.52
CA ASP A 71 13.87 2.55 -2.61
C ASP A 71 13.69 3.35 -1.33
N LYS A 72 13.51 4.67 -1.48
CA LYS A 72 13.13 5.54 -0.37
C LYS A 72 11.60 5.54 -0.25
N LEU A 73 11.10 5.08 0.89
CA LEU A 73 9.69 4.94 1.18
C LEU A 73 9.20 6.13 1.99
N TYR A 74 8.07 6.71 1.59
CA TYR A 74 7.37 7.75 2.34
C TYR A 74 5.97 7.25 2.72
N LEU A 75 5.69 7.22 4.02
CA LEU A 75 4.52 6.53 4.55
C LEU A 75 3.47 7.51 5.02
N TYR A 76 2.24 7.22 4.61
CA TYR A 76 1.07 7.99 4.93
C TYR A 76 -0.02 7.13 5.55
N LYS A 77 -0.76 7.72 6.48
CA LYS A 77 -1.94 7.14 7.10
C LYS A 77 -3.17 7.98 6.78
N THR A 78 -4.27 7.30 6.57
CA THR A 78 -5.61 7.90 6.47
C THR A 78 -6.65 6.91 6.98
N ILE A 79 -7.80 7.45 7.38
CA ILE A 79 -8.99 6.68 7.79
C ILE A 79 -10.06 6.85 6.71
N TYR A 80 -10.55 5.75 6.17
CA TYR A 80 -11.55 5.74 5.10
C TYR A 80 -12.36 4.44 5.12
N ASP A 81 -13.68 4.55 5.14
CA ASP A 81 -14.60 3.39 5.20
C ASP A 81 -15.07 2.91 3.81
N GLY A 82 -14.68 3.60 2.73
CA GLY A 82 -15.19 3.37 1.39
C GLY A 82 -16.15 4.47 0.92
N PRO A 83 -16.68 4.35 -0.32
CA PRO A 83 -16.44 3.26 -1.27
C PRO A 83 -15.07 3.31 -1.95
N PHE A 84 -14.55 2.16 -2.38
CA PHE A 84 -13.35 2.08 -3.23
C PHE A 84 -13.77 2.01 -4.70
N ASN A 85 -13.06 2.72 -5.57
CA ASN A 85 -13.23 2.64 -7.02
C ASN A 85 -11.88 2.33 -7.68
N PRO A 86 -11.37 1.09 -7.54
CA PRO A 86 -10.04 0.76 -8.01
C PRO A 86 -9.93 0.82 -9.53
N ASP A 87 -8.80 1.30 -10.03
CA ASP A 87 -8.45 1.16 -11.44
C ASP A 87 -8.08 -0.30 -11.73
N PRO A 88 -8.83 -1.03 -12.58
CA PRO A 88 -8.55 -2.43 -12.87
C PRO A 88 -7.22 -2.66 -13.60
N ASP A 89 -6.62 -1.62 -14.19
CA ASP A 89 -5.32 -1.72 -14.83
C ASP A 89 -4.18 -1.78 -13.78
N GLU A 90 -4.33 -1.13 -12.63
CA GLU A 90 -3.33 -1.14 -11.55
C GLU A 90 -3.68 -2.16 -10.43
N VAL A 91 -4.97 -2.28 -10.11
CA VAL A 91 -5.47 -2.97 -8.92
C VAL A 91 -6.51 -4.02 -9.28
N ALA A 92 -6.16 -5.29 -9.08
CA ALA A 92 -7.06 -6.41 -9.30
C ALA A 92 -8.23 -6.45 -8.29
N SER A 93 -7.97 -6.08 -7.03
CA SER A 93 -9.00 -5.96 -6.00
C SER A 93 -8.49 -5.21 -4.77
N VAL A 94 -9.41 -4.64 -3.99
CA VAL A 94 -9.13 -4.06 -2.68
C VAL A 94 -9.90 -4.86 -1.64
N GLN A 95 -9.23 -5.23 -0.54
CA GLN A 95 -9.89 -5.92 0.57
C GLN A 95 -9.45 -5.34 1.91
N ILE A 96 -10.37 -5.33 2.87
CA ILE A 96 -10.12 -4.89 4.23
C ILE A 96 -9.88 -6.10 5.12
N PHE A 97 -8.80 -6.07 5.88
CA PHE A 97 -8.41 -7.14 6.78
C PHE A 97 -8.10 -6.61 8.17
N SER A 98 -8.44 -7.38 9.20
CA SER A 98 -7.87 -7.15 10.52
C SER A 98 -6.36 -7.42 10.50
N LEU A 99 -5.60 -6.74 11.37
CA LEU A 99 -4.16 -6.95 11.50
C LEU A 99 -3.82 -8.43 11.83
N GLU A 100 -4.66 -9.08 12.64
CA GLU A 100 -4.55 -10.51 12.93
C GLU A 100 -4.74 -11.39 11.70
N LYS A 101 -5.65 -11.04 10.79
CA LYS A 101 -5.84 -11.76 9.54
C LYS A 101 -4.63 -11.59 8.62
N ILE A 102 -4.09 -10.39 8.50
CA ILE A 102 -2.87 -10.11 7.72
C ILE A 102 -1.70 -10.91 8.28
N ARG A 103 -1.51 -10.91 9.60
CA ARG A 103 -0.50 -11.73 10.27
C ARG A 103 -0.61 -13.21 9.85
N LYS A 104 -1.81 -13.78 9.92
CA LYS A 104 -2.06 -15.17 9.53
C LYS A 104 -1.76 -15.42 8.06
N MET A 105 -2.15 -14.51 7.16
CA MET A 105 -1.86 -14.62 5.72
C MET A 105 -0.36 -14.67 5.46
N ILE A 106 0.42 -13.81 6.13
CA ILE A 106 1.88 -13.83 6.04
C ILE A 106 2.44 -15.15 6.57
N GLU A 107 1.93 -15.66 7.69
CA GLU A 107 2.35 -16.95 8.28
C GLU A 107 1.96 -18.15 7.40
N THR A 108 0.84 -18.09 6.67
CA THR A 108 0.39 -19.15 5.75
C THR A 108 1.03 -19.09 4.37
N GLY A 109 1.86 -18.08 4.10
CA GLY A 109 2.62 -17.96 2.86
C GLY A 109 1.86 -17.30 1.70
N ASP A 110 0.82 -16.51 2.00
CA ASP A 110 0.22 -15.61 1.01
C ASP A 110 1.29 -14.64 0.48
N LYS A 111 1.13 -14.22 -0.78
CA LYS A 111 2.09 -13.36 -1.46
C LYS A 111 1.87 -11.90 -1.10
N PHE A 112 2.93 -11.24 -0.63
CA PHE A 112 2.94 -9.81 -0.30
C PHE A 112 4.13 -9.12 -0.94
N HIS A 113 3.96 -7.85 -1.30
CA HIS A 113 5.04 -7.02 -1.79
C HIS A 113 6.18 -6.96 -0.74
N PRO A 114 7.46 -7.08 -1.14
CA PRO A 114 8.57 -7.13 -0.18
C PRO A 114 8.69 -5.89 0.71
N GLU A 115 8.36 -4.70 0.19
CA GLU A 115 8.37 -3.45 0.95
C GLU A 115 7.30 -3.45 2.05
N PHE A 116 6.11 -4.01 1.75
CA PHE A 116 5.06 -4.22 2.74
C PHE A 116 5.54 -5.15 3.85
N LEU A 117 6.13 -6.31 3.51
CA LEU A 117 6.65 -7.26 4.49
C LEU A 117 7.77 -6.65 5.34
N TYR A 118 8.64 -5.84 4.74
CA TYR A 118 9.71 -5.13 5.42
C TYR A 118 9.14 -4.20 6.51
N LEU A 119 8.20 -3.32 6.16
CA LEU A 119 7.61 -2.37 7.12
C LEU A 119 6.71 -3.05 8.15
N TRP A 120 6.01 -4.12 7.76
CA TRP A 120 5.23 -4.96 8.66
C TRP A 120 6.12 -5.55 9.76
N ARG A 121 7.26 -6.17 9.39
CA ARG A 121 8.19 -6.78 10.35
C ARG A 121 8.85 -5.77 11.28
N LYS A 122 8.99 -4.52 10.86
CA LYS A 122 9.47 -3.41 11.72
C LYS A 122 8.41 -2.89 12.68
N GLY A 123 7.15 -3.32 12.57
CA GLY A 123 6.06 -2.85 13.42
C GLY A 123 5.64 -1.40 13.15
N ILE A 124 5.94 -0.90 11.94
CA ILE A 124 5.56 0.46 11.52
C ILE A 124 4.06 0.51 11.18
N ILE A 125 3.52 -0.56 10.60
CA ILE A 125 2.10 -0.69 10.23
C ILE A 125 1.28 -1.07 11.48
N LYS A 126 0.57 -0.10 12.06
CA LYS A 126 -0.30 -0.26 13.25
C LYS A 126 -1.40 0.81 13.36
#